data_AF-A0A936DUE0-F1
#
_entry.id   AF-A0A936DUE0-F1
#
_cell.length_a   1.000
_cell.length_b   1.000
_cell.length_c   1.000
_cell.angle_alpha   90.00
_cell.angle_beta   90.00
_cell.angle_gamma   90.00
#
_symmetry.space_group_name_H-M   'P 1'
#
loop_
_entity.id
_entity.type
_entity.pdbx_description
1 polymer ?
#
loop_
_entity_poly.entity_id
_entity_poly.type
_entity_poly.pdbx_seq_one_letter_code
_entity_poly.pdbx_strand_id
1 'polypeptide(L)' 'MWGLLELTRIAAVAEVEGVDVPPHNPSGPISTAASIHVCAVLPNFRVLELPVG' A
#
# COMPACT_ATOMS: atom_id res chain seq x y z
N MET A 1 -6.57 -5.55 -3.45
CA MET A 1 -5.13 -5.26 -3.57
C MET A 1 -4.34 -6.56 -3.56
N TRP A 2 -3.34 -6.69 -4.42
CA TRP A 2 -2.38 -7.81 -4.44
C TRP A 2 -1.80 -7.97 -3.02
N GLY A 3 -1.78 -9.19 -2.48
CA GLY A 3 -1.58 -9.43 -1.03
C GLY A 3 -0.32 -8.79 -0.44
N LEU A 4 -0.29 -8.66 0.90
CA LEU A 4 0.72 -7.89 1.64
C LEU A 4 2.16 -8.10 1.18
N LEU A 5 2.60 -9.37 1.05
CA LEU A 5 3.96 -9.75 0.66
C LEU A 5 4.32 -9.23 -0.75
N GLU A 6 3.40 -9.35 -1.69
CA GLU A 6 3.67 -8.97 -3.07
C GLU A 6 3.76 -7.46 -3.21
N LEU A 7 2.90 -6.73 -2.49
CA LEU A 7 3.01 -5.27 -2.42
C LEU A 7 4.36 -4.83 -1.81
N THR A 8 4.85 -5.53 -0.78
CA THR A 8 6.14 -5.17 -0.17
C THR A 8 7.30 -5.38 -1.13
N ARG A 9 7.27 -6.46 -1.94
CA ARG A 9 8.28 -6.72 -2.98
C ARG A 9 8.29 -5.65 -4.06
N ILE A 10 7.11 -5.26 -4.54
CA ILE A 10 6.97 -4.19 -5.54
C ILE A 10 7.50 -2.87 -4.96
N ALA A 11 7.13 -2.55 -3.72
CA ALA A 11 7.58 -1.33 -3.06
C ALA A 11 9.09 -1.28 -2.86
N ALA A 12 9.73 -2.40 -2.52
CA ALA A 12 11.19 -2.47 -2.40
C ALA A 12 11.91 -2.22 -3.74
N VAL A 13 11.36 -2.72 -4.86
CA VAL A 13 11.92 -2.43 -6.19
C VAL A 13 11.72 -0.95 -6.55
N ALA A 14 10.54 -0.41 -6.27
CA ALA A 14 10.24 1.01 -6.53
C ALA A 14 11.10 1.97 -5.68
N GLU A 15 11.40 1.59 -4.44
CA GLU A 15 12.25 2.36 -3.52
C GLU A 15 13.66 2.58 -4.08
N VAL A 16 14.24 1.57 -4.71
CA VAL A 16 15.58 1.67 -5.36
C VAL A 16 15.59 2.73 -6.47
N GLU A 17 14.46 2.89 -7.16
CA GLU A 17 14.28 3.88 -8.23
C GLU A 17 13.81 5.24 -7.70
N GLY A 18 13.65 5.41 -6.39
CA GLY A 18 13.13 6.64 -5.78
C GLY A 18 11.66 6.91 -6.10
N VAL A 19 10.89 5.85 -6.38
CA VAL A 19 9.47 5.93 -6.74
C VAL A 19 8.59 5.61 -5.52
N ASP A 20 7.68 6.53 -5.21
CA ASP A 20 6.63 6.35 -4.20
C ASP A 20 5.59 5.31 -4.66
N VAL A 21 5.09 4.49 -3.72
CA VAL A 21 4.02 3.51 -4.00
C VAL A 21 2.75 3.87 -3.21
N PRO A 22 1.75 4.48 -3.86
CA PRO A 22 0.43 4.71 -3.27
C PRO A 22 -0.48 3.47 -3.44
N PRO A 23 -0.86 2.77 -2.36
CA PRO A 23 -1.67 1.56 -2.49
C PRO A 23 -3.13 1.87 -2.86
N HIS A 24 -3.62 1.26 -3.94
CA HIS A 24 -5.00 1.39 -4.42
C HIS A 24 -5.95 0.52 -3.57
N ASN A 25 -6.91 1.16 -2.91
CA ASN A 25 -7.81 0.50 -1.96
C ASN A 25 -9.26 1.06 -2.06
N PRO A 26 -9.99 0.80 -3.15
CA PRO A 26 -11.41 1.13 -3.29
C PRO A 26 -12.32 0.13 -2.53
N SER A 27 -11.72 -0.72 -1.70
CA SER A 27 -12.35 -1.89 -1.08
C SER A 27 -12.77 -1.58 0.35
N GLY A 28 -13.69 -2.38 0.89
CA GLY A 28 -14.30 -2.17 2.21
C GLY A 28 -13.32 -2.20 3.41
N PRO A 29 -13.85 -2.13 4.64
CA PRO A 29 -13.08 -1.85 5.85
C PRO A 29 -11.99 -2.88 6.15
N ILE A 30 -12.18 -4.16 5.80
CA ILE A 30 -11.17 -5.22 6.00
C ILE A 30 -9.95 -4.98 5.10
N SER A 31 -10.17 -4.67 3.82
CA SER A 31 -9.09 -4.34 2.88
C SER A 31 -8.37 -3.07 3.32
N THR A 32 -9.11 -2.09 3.84
CA THR A 32 -8.55 -0.86 4.40
C THR A 32 -7.64 -1.14 5.59
N ALA A 33 -8.08 -1.98 6.54
CA ALA A 33 -7.25 -2.37 7.67
C ALA A 33 -5.96 -3.08 7.22
N ALA A 34 -6.05 -4.02 6.28
CA ALA A 34 -4.86 -4.69 5.73
C ALA A 34 -3.91 -3.70 5.02
N SER A 35 -4.47 -2.75 4.27
CA SER A 35 -3.70 -1.70 3.61
C SER A 35 -2.99 -0.79 4.61
N ILE A 36 -3.63 -0.41 5.71
CA ILE A 36 -2.98 0.39 6.76
C ILE A 36 -1.77 -0.33 7.34
N HIS A 37 -1.87 -1.63 7.63
CA HIS A 37 -0.76 -2.40 8.19
C HIS A 37 0.45 -2.43 7.26
N VAL A 38 0.23 -2.57 5.94
CA VAL A 38 1.33 -2.57 4.99
C VAL A 38 1.91 -1.16 4.80
N CYS A 39 1.07 -0.13 4.74
CA CYS A 39 1.53 1.27 4.59
C CYS A 39 2.43 1.69 5.76
N ALA A 40 2.17 1.19 6.97
CA ALA A 40 2.95 1.49 8.16
C ALA A 40 4.42 1.02 8.09
N VAL A 41 4.74 0.08 7.19
CA VAL A 41 6.10 -0.49 7.06
C VAL A 41 6.78 -0.17 5.73
N LEU A 42 6.09 0.53 4.80
CA LEU A 42 6.67 0.92 3.52
C LEU A 42 7.39 2.27 3.64
N PRO A 43 8.73 2.33 3.44
CA PRO A 43 9.49 3.58 3.56
C PRO A 43 9.13 4.61 2.47
N ASN A 44 8.66 4.15 1.32
CA ASN A 44 8.19 4.94 0.18
C ASN A 44 6.65 5.04 0.10
N PHE A 45 5.97 4.97 1.25
CA PHE A 45 4.54 5.24 1.34
C PHE A 45 4.25 6.74 1.29
N ARG A 46 3.26 7.13 0.48
CA ARG A 46 2.82 8.53 0.34
C ARG A 46 1.39 8.79 0.77
N VAL A 47 0.44 7.99 0.29
CA VAL A 47 -1.00 8.18 0.51
C VAL A 47 -1.73 6.86 0.37
N LEU A 48 -2.78 6.66 1.17
CA LEU A 48 -3.68 5.52 1.09
C LEU A 48 -5.08 6.02 0.70
N GLU A 49 -5.65 5.41 -0.33
CA GLU A 49 -7.05 5.61 -0.69
C GLU A 49 -7.97 4.98 0.37
N LEU A 50 -8.95 5.75 0.82
CA LEU A 50 -10.02 5.27 1.70
C LEU A 50 -11.31 5.18 0.89
N PRO A 51 -12.05 4.05 0.98
CA PRO A 51 -13.36 3.95 0.36
C PRO A 51 -14.28 5.02 0.95
N VAL A 52 -15.04 5.68 0.08
CA VAL A 52 -16.13 6.56 0.51
C VAL A 52 -17.26 5.66 1.02
N GLY A 53 -17.69 5.88 2.27
CA GLY A 53 -18.78 5.13 2.89
C GLY A 53 -20.11 5.31 2.19
#